data_AF-A0A2T4CSV7-F1
#
_entry.id   AF-A0A2T4CSV7-F1
#
_cell.length_a   1.000
_cell.length_b   1.000
_cell.length_c   1.000
_cell.angle_alpha   90.00
_cell.angle_beta   90.00
_cell.angle_gamma   90.00
#
_symmetry.space_group_name_H-M   'P 1'
#
loop_
_entity.id
_entity.type
_entity.pdbx_description
1 polymer ?
#
loop_
_entity_poly.entity_id
_entity_poly.type
_entity_poly.pdbx_seq_one_letter_code
_entity_poly.pdbx_strand_id
1 'polypeptide(L)'
;MAKKGKKQDGRASDLTFKWMLTTLGPEWEPWQELASEWMAIQHTGIEDKRNALRRFFESYLLECAPYATDIGLFFKGYNGHICSTEELEARLRKTINSPWEVSRSINHPCDFINYVIEHHLSEEDDSGNLLPLV
;
A
#
# COMPACT_ATOMS: atom_id res chain seq x y z
N MET A 1 -5.11 26.32 -27.12
CA MET A 1 -5.75 25.04 -26.76
C MET A 1 -5.83 24.96 -25.24
N ALA A 2 -7.05 24.95 -24.67
CA ALA A 2 -7.25 24.97 -23.23
C ALA A 2 -6.69 23.70 -22.59
N LYS A 3 -5.79 23.85 -21.59
CA LYS A 3 -5.37 22.76 -20.71
C LYS A 3 -6.60 22.30 -19.94
N LYS A 4 -7.27 21.25 -20.42
CA LYS A 4 -8.36 20.58 -19.72
C LYS A 4 -7.78 20.07 -18.40
N GLY A 5 -8.08 20.78 -17.31
CA GLY A 5 -7.62 20.40 -15.97
C GLY A 5 -7.97 18.94 -15.73
N LYS A 6 -7.03 18.15 -15.19
CA LYS A 6 -7.26 16.75 -14.81
C LYS A 6 -8.56 16.72 -14.00
N LYS A 7 -9.59 16.09 -14.54
CA LYS A 7 -10.86 15.87 -13.85
C LYS A 7 -10.48 15.19 -12.52
N GLN A 8 -10.77 15.85 -11.40
CA GLN A 8 -10.51 15.26 -10.10
C GLN A 8 -11.39 14.02 -10.00
N ASP A 9 -10.77 12.84 -10.10
CA ASP A 9 -11.45 11.54 -10.13
C ASP A 9 -11.98 11.13 -8.73
N GLY A 10 -12.17 12.08 -7.81
CA GLY A 10 -12.58 11.82 -6.43
C GLY A 10 -11.52 11.14 -5.54
N ARG A 11 -10.48 10.54 -6.13
CA ARG A 11 -9.41 9.81 -5.43
C ARG A 11 -8.68 10.62 -4.35
N ALA A 12 -8.67 11.94 -4.48
CA ALA A 12 -8.05 12.85 -3.50
C ALA A 12 -8.88 12.99 -2.20
N SER A 13 -10.02 12.32 -2.07
CA SER A 13 -10.80 12.24 -0.82
C SER A 13 -11.22 10.81 -0.49
N ASP A 14 -10.90 9.85 -1.35
CA ASP A 14 -11.26 8.44 -1.15
C ASP A 14 -10.32 7.80 -0.12
N LEU A 15 -10.81 7.66 1.11
CA LEU A 15 -10.12 6.93 2.18
C LEU A 15 -10.41 5.42 2.14
N THR A 16 -11.39 5.01 1.34
CA THR A 16 -11.78 3.60 1.19
C THR A 16 -11.02 2.91 0.07
N PHE A 17 -10.25 3.65 -0.74
CA PHE A 17 -9.52 3.13 -1.89
C PHE A 17 -10.36 2.31 -2.88
N LYS A 18 -11.67 2.59 -2.99
CA LYS A 18 -12.56 1.92 -3.96
C LYS A 18 -12.06 2.05 -5.40
N TRP A 19 -11.28 3.09 -5.69
CA TRP A 19 -10.62 3.23 -6.99
C TRP A 19 -9.70 2.07 -7.35
N MET A 20 -9.17 1.30 -6.38
CA MET A 20 -8.32 0.14 -6.62
C MET A 20 -9.08 -0.93 -7.42
N LEU A 21 -10.33 -1.21 -7.05
CA LEU A 21 -11.14 -2.24 -7.71
C LEU A 21 -11.44 -1.89 -9.17
N THR A 22 -11.59 -0.59 -9.47
CA THR A 22 -11.86 -0.11 -10.83
C THR A 22 -10.60 0.09 -11.67
N THR A 23 -9.43 0.31 -11.03
CA THR A 23 -8.19 0.70 -11.73
C THR A 23 -7.19 -0.45 -11.81
N LEU A 24 -7.00 -1.16 -10.71
CA LEU A 24 -6.07 -2.29 -10.59
C LEU A 24 -6.78 -3.61 -10.89
N GLY A 25 -8.05 -3.71 -10.52
CA GLY A 25 -8.90 -4.88 -10.74
C GLY A 25 -9.51 -5.42 -9.44
N PRO A 26 -10.55 -6.25 -9.54
CA PRO A 26 -11.25 -6.80 -8.37
C PRO A 26 -10.37 -7.73 -7.51
N GLU A 27 -9.33 -8.32 -8.10
CA GLU A 27 -8.32 -9.13 -7.41
C GLU A 27 -7.52 -8.36 -6.32
N TRP A 28 -7.59 -7.03 -6.31
CA TRP A 28 -6.96 -6.19 -5.29
C TRP A 28 -7.88 -5.87 -4.10
N GLU A 29 -9.07 -6.48 -4.04
CA GLU A 29 -10.03 -6.30 -2.94
C GLU A 29 -9.42 -6.55 -1.54
N PRO A 30 -8.63 -7.63 -1.31
CA PRO A 30 -8.03 -7.84 0.00
C PRO A 30 -7.13 -6.67 0.46
N TRP A 31 -6.33 -6.13 -0.46
CA TRP A 31 -5.51 -4.95 -0.17
C TRP A 31 -6.33 -3.67 0.03
N GLN A 32 -7.41 -3.50 -0.72
CA GLN A 32 -8.32 -2.37 -0.58
C GLN A 32 -8.99 -2.36 0.79
N GLU A 33 -9.47 -3.52 1.26
CA GLU A 33 -10.10 -3.66 2.57
C GLU A 33 -9.12 -3.33 3.69
N LEU A 34 -7.90 -3.91 3.66
CA LEU A 34 -6.85 -3.62 4.62
C LEU A 34 -6.47 -2.12 4.65
N ALA A 35 -6.31 -1.51 3.47
CA ALA A 35 -5.98 -0.09 3.37
C ALA A 35 -7.12 0.81 3.90
N SER A 36 -8.37 0.45 3.62
CA SER A 36 -9.55 1.15 4.11
C SER A 36 -9.66 1.07 5.63
N GLU A 37 -9.44 -0.12 6.20
CA GLU A 37 -9.46 -0.34 7.64
C GLU A 37 -8.35 0.45 8.34
N TRP A 38 -7.11 0.33 7.85
CA TRP A 38 -5.98 1.06 8.40
C TRP A 38 -6.19 2.58 8.33
N MET A 39 -6.77 3.09 7.23
CA MET A 39 -7.05 4.53 7.10
C MET A 39 -8.18 5.01 8.02
N ALA A 40 -9.13 4.16 8.40
CA ALA A 40 -10.24 4.52 9.28
C ALA A 40 -9.78 4.90 10.70
N ILE A 41 -8.64 4.35 11.14
CA ILE A 41 -8.05 4.62 12.47
C ILE A 41 -7.02 5.77 12.46
N GLN A 42 -6.76 6.40 11.30
CA GLN A 42 -5.79 7.49 11.19
C GLN A 42 -6.44 8.85 11.45
N HIS A 43 -5.86 9.62 12.37
CA HIS A 43 -6.31 10.99 12.68
C HIS A 43 -5.38 12.10 12.20
N THR A 44 -4.14 11.75 11.80
CA THR A 44 -3.10 12.71 11.39
C THR A 44 -2.40 12.25 10.13
N GLY A 45 -1.93 13.21 9.33
CA GLY A 45 -1.20 12.93 8.09
C GLY A 45 -2.01 12.13 7.06
N ILE A 46 -3.34 12.24 7.09
CA ILE A 46 -4.27 11.46 6.26
C ILE A 46 -3.93 11.59 4.78
N GLU A 47 -3.70 12.81 4.31
CA GLU A 47 -3.39 13.06 2.89
C GLU A 47 -2.08 12.40 2.47
N ASP A 48 -1.06 12.47 3.32
CA ASP A 48 0.26 11.92 3.02
C ASP A 48 0.25 10.39 3.05
N LYS A 49 -0.41 9.78 4.04
CA LYS A 49 -0.61 8.32 4.11
C LYS A 49 -1.37 7.82 2.89
N ARG A 50 -2.46 8.49 2.54
CA ARG A 50 -3.30 8.15 1.38
C ARG A 50 -2.52 8.28 0.06
N ASN A 51 -1.71 9.33 -0.09
CA ASN A 51 -0.85 9.51 -1.27
C ASN A 51 0.28 8.47 -1.33
N ALA A 52 0.86 8.11 -0.18
CA ALA A 52 1.90 7.10 -0.11
C ALA A 52 1.36 5.70 -0.44
N LEU A 53 0.22 5.30 0.13
CA LEU A 53 -0.46 4.05 -0.21
C LEU A 53 -0.87 3.99 -1.68
N ARG A 54 -1.36 5.10 -2.23
CA ARG A 54 -1.65 5.17 -3.67
C ARG A 54 -0.42 4.84 -4.52
N ARG A 55 0.74 5.41 -4.19
CA ARG A 55 2.00 5.13 -4.91
C ARG A 55 2.45 3.68 -4.71
N PHE A 56 2.30 3.17 -3.50
CA PHE A 56 2.59 1.76 -3.17
C PHE A 56 1.75 0.81 -4.03
N PHE A 57 0.44 1.01 -4.15
CA PHE A 57 -0.40 0.14 -4.96
C PHE A 57 -0.19 0.33 -6.47
N GLU A 58 -0.25 1.57 -7.00
CA GLU A 58 -0.22 1.81 -8.46
C GLU A 58 1.20 1.72 -9.06
N SER A 59 2.23 2.18 -8.33
CA SER A 59 3.58 2.33 -8.91
C SER A 59 4.54 1.22 -8.50
N TYR A 60 4.23 0.51 -7.41
CA TYR A 60 5.04 -0.57 -6.88
C TYR A 60 4.36 -1.93 -7.04
N LEU A 61 3.30 -2.23 -6.28
CA LEU A 61 2.71 -3.58 -6.28
C LEU A 61 2.19 -3.98 -7.67
N LEU A 62 1.39 -3.13 -8.33
CA LEU A 62 0.88 -3.45 -9.67
C LEU A 62 1.99 -3.76 -10.69
N GLU A 63 3.11 -3.07 -10.58
CA GLU A 63 4.14 -3.04 -11.61
C GLU A 63 5.30 -4.02 -11.37
N CYS A 64 5.67 -4.21 -10.10
CA CYS A 64 6.80 -5.04 -9.67
C CYS A 64 6.34 -6.37 -9.08
N ALA A 65 5.18 -6.41 -8.43
CA ALA A 65 4.68 -7.59 -7.73
C ALA A 65 3.19 -7.82 -8.03
N PRO A 66 2.76 -7.99 -9.29
CA PRO A 66 1.35 -8.22 -9.61
C PRO A 66 0.81 -9.51 -8.99
N TYR A 67 1.68 -10.46 -8.66
CA TYR A 67 1.33 -11.67 -7.91
C TYR A 67 0.91 -11.37 -6.46
N ALA A 68 1.18 -10.16 -5.94
CA ALA A 68 0.82 -9.73 -4.60
C ALA A 68 -0.68 -9.55 -4.42
N THR A 69 -1.51 -9.71 -5.47
CA THR A 69 -2.96 -9.86 -5.32
C THR A 69 -3.31 -10.97 -4.33
N ASP A 70 -2.47 -12.00 -4.25
CA ASP A 70 -2.38 -12.88 -3.08
C ASP A 70 -1.47 -12.27 -2.01
N ILE A 71 -2.06 -11.86 -0.88
CA ILE A 71 -1.34 -11.29 0.26
C ILE A 71 -0.27 -12.24 0.78
N GLY A 72 -0.52 -13.55 0.81
CA GLY A 72 0.46 -14.54 1.25
C GLY A 72 1.69 -14.57 0.35
N LEU A 73 1.52 -14.43 -0.97
CA LEU A 73 2.65 -14.34 -1.92
C LEU A 73 3.42 -13.02 -1.80
N PHE A 74 2.78 -11.92 -1.41
CA PHE A 74 3.49 -10.68 -1.09
C PHE A 74 4.56 -10.90 -0.01
N PHE A 75 4.18 -11.60 1.07
CA PHE A 75 5.06 -11.86 2.21
C PHE A 75 6.07 -12.99 1.96
N LYS A 76 5.63 -14.10 1.35
CA LYS A 76 6.51 -15.26 1.07
C LYS A 76 7.44 -15.06 -0.12
N GLY A 77 7.12 -14.08 -0.98
CA GLY A 77 7.75 -13.92 -2.27
C GLY A 77 7.22 -14.89 -3.33
N TYR A 78 7.59 -14.64 -4.59
CA TYR A 78 7.15 -15.43 -5.73
C TYR A 78 8.26 -15.53 -6.79
N ASN A 79 8.56 -16.74 -7.25
CA ASN A 79 9.61 -17.01 -8.26
C ASN A 79 10.97 -16.36 -7.97
N GLY A 80 11.38 -16.34 -6.69
CA GLY A 80 12.64 -15.72 -6.25
C GLY A 80 12.61 -14.19 -6.13
N HIS A 81 11.46 -13.57 -6.38
CA HIS A 81 11.23 -12.15 -6.11
C HIS A 81 10.61 -11.95 -4.73
N ILE A 82 11.19 -11.05 -3.93
CA ILE A 82 10.69 -10.65 -2.61
C ILE A 82 10.58 -9.13 -2.62
N CYS A 83 9.42 -8.62 -2.21
CA CYS A 83 9.20 -7.18 -2.14
C CYS A 83 10.16 -6.55 -1.11
N SER A 84 10.77 -5.42 -1.45
CA SER A 84 11.74 -4.75 -0.59
C SER A 84 11.61 -3.24 -0.63
N THR A 85 12.02 -2.60 0.47
CA THR A 85 12.05 -1.14 0.57
C THR A 85 13.00 -0.52 -0.46
N GLU A 86 14.11 -1.18 -0.78
CA GLU A 86 15.06 -0.73 -1.80
C GLU A 86 14.41 -0.71 -3.19
N GLU A 87 13.62 -1.73 -3.53
CA GLU A 87 12.89 -1.76 -4.80
C GLU A 87 11.81 -0.67 -4.86
N LEU A 88 11.05 -0.51 -3.77
CA LEU A 88 10.06 0.57 -3.64
C LEU A 88 10.71 1.94 -3.80
N GLU A 89 11.82 2.20 -3.12
CA GLU A 89 12.57 3.46 -3.23
C GLU A 89 13.02 3.71 -4.67
N ALA A 90 13.60 2.69 -5.33
CA ALA A 90 14.06 2.79 -6.70
C ALA A 90 12.92 3.12 -7.67
N ARG A 91 11.70 2.61 -7.43
CA ARG A 91 10.50 2.97 -8.21
C ARG A 91 10.05 4.40 -7.92
N LEU A 92 10.02 4.81 -6.65
CA LEU A 92 9.59 6.14 -6.23
C LEU A 92 10.50 7.26 -6.75
N ARG A 93 11.83 7.07 -6.72
CA ARG A 93 12.81 8.05 -7.20
C ARG A 93 12.70 8.37 -8.70
N LYS A 94 12.01 7.53 -9.48
CA LYS A 94 11.69 7.85 -10.89
C LYS A 94 10.69 8.99 -11.03
N THR A 95 9.90 9.26 -9.99
CA THR A 95 8.80 10.23 -10.03
C THR A 95 8.90 11.32 -8.95
N ILE A 96 9.70 11.09 -7.90
CA ILE A 96 9.86 12.00 -6.77
C ILE A 96 11.34 12.37 -6.63
N ASN A 97 11.63 13.67 -6.69
CA ASN A 97 12.99 14.19 -6.52
C ASN A 97 13.33 14.60 -5.08
N SER A 98 12.33 14.87 -4.25
CA SER A 98 12.51 15.33 -2.87
C SER A 98 12.83 14.14 -1.94
N PRO A 99 13.99 14.12 -1.26
CA PRO A 99 14.35 13.04 -0.33
C PRO A 99 13.32 12.85 0.79
N TRP A 100 12.83 13.95 1.34
CA TRP A 100 11.80 13.95 2.38
C TRP A 100 10.52 13.25 1.92
N GLU A 101 10.07 13.55 0.70
CA GLU A 101 8.86 12.95 0.12
C GLU A 101 9.05 11.47 -0.20
N VAL A 102 10.26 11.07 -0.61
CA VAL A 102 10.62 9.66 -0.80
C VAL A 102 10.53 8.92 0.54
N SER A 103 11.16 9.44 1.60
CA SER A 103 11.11 8.83 2.93
C SER A 103 9.69 8.66 3.44
N ARG A 104 8.81 9.67 3.31
CA ARG A 104 7.40 9.53 3.70
C ARG A 104 6.65 8.52 2.85
N SER A 105 6.92 8.49 1.55
CA SER A 105 6.30 7.55 0.61
C SER A 105 6.75 6.10 0.83
N ILE A 106 7.82 5.89 1.60
CA ILE A 106 8.29 4.57 2.03
C ILE A 106 7.75 4.24 3.42
N ASN A 107 7.91 5.16 4.39
CA ASN A 107 7.56 4.92 5.78
C ASN A 107 6.06 4.61 5.96
N HIS A 108 5.18 5.34 5.27
CA HIS A 108 3.74 5.11 5.41
C HIS A 108 3.29 3.73 4.89
N PRO A 109 3.77 3.23 3.73
CA PRO A 109 3.57 1.83 3.37
C PRO A 109 4.17 0.85 4.37
N CYS A 110 5.37 1.10 4.92
CA CYS A 110 5.93 0.23 5.96
C CYS A 110 5.04 0.18 7.21
N ASP A 111 4.55 1.33 7.69
CA ASP A 111 3.60 1.40 8.82
C ASP A 111 2.31 0.62 8.53
N PHE A 112 1.80 0.73 7.31
CA PHE A 112 0.64 -0.03 6.85
C PHE A 112 0.91 -1.53 6.80
N ILE A 113 2.06 -1.97 6.27
CA ILE A 113 2.41 -3.39 6.24
C ILE A 113 2.60 -3.95 7.65
N ASN A 114 3.22 -3.20 8.56
CA ASN A 114 3.32 -3.58 9.97
C ASN A 114 1.92 -3.79 10.57
N TYR A 115 1.00 -2.86 10.33
CA TYR A 115 -0.39 -3.01 10.76
C TYR A 115 -1.04 -4.28 10.21
N VAL A 116 -0.87 -4.60 8.93
CA VAL A 116 -1.39 -5.83 8.32
C VAL A 116 -0.83 -7.07 9.03
N ILE A 117 0.47 -7.07 9.32
CA ILE A 117 1.12 -8.18 10.03
C ILE A 117 0.53 -8.33 11.44
N GLU A 118 0.47 -7.23 12.20
CA GLU A 118 0.03 -7.22 13.61
C GLU A 118 -1.45 -7.58 13.78
N HIS A 119 -2.32 -7.17 12.85
CA HIS A 119 -3.77 -7.31 13.02
C HIS A 119 -4.42 -8.44 12.22
N HIS A 120 -3.82 -8.86 11.11
CA HIS A 120 -4.43 -9.83 10.18
C HIS A 120 -3.60 -11.07 9.95
N LEU A 121 -2.30 -11.03 10.26
CA LEU A 121 -1.40 -12.16 10.14
C LEU A 121 -0.79 -12.56 11.50
N SER A 122 -1.36 -12.08 12.60
CA SER A 122 -0.97 -12.54 13.93
C SER A 122 -2.07 -13.44 14.49
N GLU A 123 -1.76 -14.71 14.73
CA GLU A 123 -2.61 -15.58 15.55
C GLU A 123 -2.22 -15.39 17.02
N GLU A 124 -3.23 -15.43 17.90
CA GLU A 124 -3.01 -15.59 19.33
C GLU A 124 -2.48 -17.00 19.56
N ASP A 125 -1.21 -17.14 19.95
CA ASP A 125 -0.71 -18.41 20.48
C ASP A 125 -1.48 -18.76 21.77
N ASP A 126 -1.53 -20.05 22.14
CA ASP A 126 -2.20 -20.58 23.36
C ASP A 126 -1.76 -19.86 24.66
N SER A 127 -0.66 -19.10 24.61
CA SER A 127 -0.13 -18.27 25.70
C SER A 127 -0.57 -16.79 25.69
N GLY A 128 -1.43 -16.37 24.75
CA GLY A 128 -1.89 -14.97 24.60
C GLY A 128 -0.85 -14.01 24.01
N ASN A 129 0.19 -14.54 23.35
CA ASN A 129 1.17 -13.72 22.64
C ASN A 129 0.82 -13.68 21.15
N LEU A 130 0.80 -12.49 20.57
CA LEU A 130 0.64 -12.30 19.13
C LEU A 130 1.93 -12.72 18.42
N LEU A 131 1.90 -13.82 17.68
CA LEU A 131 3.01 -14.25 16.84
C LEU A 131 2.68 -13.91 15.38
N PRO A 132 3.53 -13.14 14.67
CA PRO A 132 3.34 -12.92 13.24
C PRO A 132 3.57 -14.24 12.46
N LEU A 133 2.61 -14.63 11.61
CA LEU A 133 2.61 -15.86 10.79
C LEU A 133 3.51 -15.80 9.54
N VAL A 134 4.46 -14.87 9.46
CA VAL A 134 5.33 -14.70 8.29
C VAL A 134 6.69 -15.36 8.43
#